data_AF-A0A7X3UF98-F1
#
_entry.id   AF-A0A7X3UF98-F1
#
_cell.length_a   1.000
_cell.length_b   1.000
_cell.length_c   1.000
_cell.angle_alpha   90.00
_cell.angle_beta   90.00
_cell.angle_gamma   90.00
#
_symmetry.space_group_name_H-M   'P 1'
#
loop_
_entity.id
_entity.type
_entity.pdbx_description
1 polymer ?
#
loop_
_entity_poly.entity_id
_entity_poly.type
_entity_poly.pdbx_seq_one_letter_code
_entity_poly.pdbx_strand_id
1 'polypeptide(L)'
;MSTHLTEAANQLRWWLRLPPTNLIDRGDHVRFRYALYLMIHQVATVLYGMNGLPETMHYPSRLEGARNRLNSLSRAPAHAGDTLWTLATERDPAKAWAAAAGLMRDTLSLLNESSSDHDALDREFQEGSFKPDQYRDPVELYALAAEIAERIRLLDGTSAVALGGSLGRGYADRQSDIDLLVFGQGIPGEDDRHRAISAWPAVTCGPLIEPACDSVVLDGAMVHIRYWTRQTVEDMLATIPGPPMPPGQRILAEELQNCQLLVDQDGRIKVWKEVLRCLPDALVKAVIREVRDRRPRFHEQWRKAQDADDRIHLYCLAIQAVNDLLIALYMRNGRFLSTPRWTHKDIGVFDTLPADLVTCLARLVDGIIDGEDMEARWTVLEGLWDTSESL
;
A
#
# COMPACT_ATOMS: atom_id res chain seq x y z
N MET A 1 -17.82 11.49 13.56
CA MET A 1 -17.60 10.66 12.34
C MET A 1 -17.01 9.33 12.77
N SER A 2 -17.29 8.21 12.08
CA SER A 2 -16.65 6.93 12.42
C SER A 2 -15.13 7.01 12.22
N THR A 3 -14.36 6.27 13.01
CA THR A 3 -12.89 6.24 12.92
C THR A 3 -12.43 5.90 11.50
N HIS A 4 -13.07 4.93 10.85
CA HIS A 4 -12.70 4.50 9.49
C HIS A 4 -13.04 5.53 8.41
N LEU A 5 -14.10 6.33 8.58
CA LEU A 5 -14.37 7.42 7.63
C LEU A 5 -13.25 8.46 7.71
N THR A 6 -12.84 8.84 8.93
CA THR A 6 -11.75 9.79 9.14
C THR A 6 -10.44 9.25 8.57
N GLU A 7 -10.14 7.98 8.82
CA GLU A 7 -8.98 7.28 8.27
C GLU A 7 -9.00 7.27 6.73
N ALA A 8 -10.11 6.87 6.12
CA ALA A 8 -10.26 6.86 4.66
C ALA A 8 -10.10 8.27 4.07
N ALA A 9 -10.70 9.30 4.68
CA ALA A 9 -10.55 10.69 4.25
C ALA A 9 -9.08 11.16 4.33
N ASN A 10 -8.36 10.80 5.39
CA ASN A 10 -6.94 11.11 5.53
C ASN A 10 -6.10 10.41 4.46
N GLN A 11 -6.43 9.15 4.13
CA GLN A 11 -5.78 8.44 3.03
C GLN A 11 -6.03 9.10 1.66
N LEU A 12 -7.26 9.57 1.39
CA LEU A 12 -7.55 10.33 0.16
C LEU A 12 -6.73 11.62 0.08
N ARG A 13 -6.61 12.36 1.18
CA ARG A 13 -5.73 13.55 1.25
C ARG A 13 -4.28 13.16 0.96
N TRP A 14 -3.82 12.03 1.50
CA TRP A 14 -2.46 11.53 1.29
C TRP A 14 -2.19 11.20 -0.18
N TRP A 15 -3.11 10.53 -0.88
CA TRP A 15 -2.98 10.27 -2.31
C TRP A 15 -2.90 11.54 -3.16
N LEU A 16 -3.65 12.58 -2.80
CA LEU A 16 -3.58 13.87 -3.49
C LEU A 16 -2.25 14.60 -3.23
N ARG A 17 -1.67 14.44 -2.03
CA ARG A 17 -0.35 15.00 -1.68
C ARG A 17 0.80 14.25 -2.35
N LEU A 18 0.72 12.92 -2.39
CA LEU A 18 1.73 12.03 -2.95
C LEU A 18 1.10 11.18 -4.07
N PRO A 19 0.86 11.78 -5.24
CA PRO A 19 0.21 11.10 -6.34
C PRO A 19 1.08 9.94 -6.85
N PRO A 20 0.49 8.77 -7.18
CA PRO A 20 1.23 7.58 -7.65
C PRO A 20 1.77 7.73 -9.09
N THR A 21 1.93 8.97 -9.58
CA THR A 21 2.41 9.28 -10.94
C THR A 21 3.84 8.78 -11.16
N ASN A 22 4.65 8.76 -10.10
CA ASN A 22 5.98 8.12 -10.14
C ASN A 22 5.92 6.62 -10.48
N LEU A 23 4.83 5.93 -10.17
CA LEU A 23 4.65 4.52 -10.54
C LEU A 23 4.44 4.37 -12.05
N ILE A 24 3.82 5.37 -12.70
CA ILE A 24 3.67 5.42 -14.16
C ILE A 24 5.05 5.59 -14.79
N ASP A 25 5.83 6.57 -14.31
CA ASP A 25 7.19 6.85 -14.80
C ASP A 25 8.12 5.63 -14.66
N ARG A 26 7.98 4.88 -13.56
CA ARG A 26 8.74 3.65 -13.28
C ARG A 26 8.27 2.43 -14.07
N GLY A 27 7.14 2.51 -14.78
CA GLY A 27 6.51 1.35 -15.42
C GLY A 27 5.98 0.31 -14.42
N ASP A 28 5.74 0.68 -13.16
CA ASP A 28 5.24 -0.21 -12.11
C ASP A 28 3.72 -0.37 -12.19
N HIS A 29 3.25 -0.92 -13.32
CA HIS A 29 1.84 -0.97 -13.69
C HIS A 29 0.96 -1.70 -12.66
N VAL A 30 1.45 -2.83 -12.12
CA VAL A 30 0.71 -3.62 -11.12
C VAL A 30 0.49 -2.79 -9.85
N ARG A 31 1.52 -2.11 -9.36
CA ARG A 31 1.41 -1.27 -8.17
C ARG A 31 0.53 -0.04 -8.41
N PHE A 32 0.62 0.57 -9.59
CA PHE A 32 -0.26 1.69 -9.97
C PHE A 32 -1.74 1.28 -9.94
N ARG A 33 -2.08 0.13 -10.57
CA ARG A 33 -3.45 -0.40 -10.58
C ARG A 33 -3.93 -0.80 -9.19
N TYR A 34 -3.04 -1.36 -8.37
CA TYR A 34 -3.33 -1.63 -6.96
C TYR A 34 -3.62 -0.34 -6.17
N ALA A 35 -2.91 0.76 -6.42
CA ALA A 35 -3.18 2.05 -5.79
C ALA A 35 -4.57 2.60 -6.18
N LEU A 36 -4.95 2.51 -7.46
CA LEU A 36 -6.31 2.88 -7.91
C LEU A 36 -7.39 2.04 -7.21
N TYR A 37 -7.16 0.73 -7.07
CA TYR A 37 -8.05 -0.14 -6.31
C TYR A 37 -8.25 0.34 -4.86
N LEU A 38 -7.19 0.75 -4.16
CA LEU A 38 -7.31 1.32 -2.81
C LEU A 38 -8.11 2.62 -2.80
N MET A 39 -7.88 3.51 -3.76
CA MET A 39 -8.61 4.79 -3.88
C MET A 39 -10.10 4.57 -4.12
N ILE A 40 -10.48 3.64 -5.01
CA ILE A 40 -11.87 3.25 -5.27
C ILE A 40 -12.56 2.87 -3.94
N HIS A 41 -11.90 2.04 -3.15
CA HIS A 41 -12.40 1.57 -1.86
C HIS A 41 -12.51 2.70 -0.81
N GLN A 42 -11.50 3.57 -0.73
CA GLN A 42 -11.49 4.69 0.21
C GLN A 42 -12.55 5.73 -0.14
N VAL A 43 -12.72 6.08 -1.42
CA VAL A 43 -13.81 6.96 -1.89
C VAL A 43 -15.16 6.37 -1.51
N ALA A 44 -15.41 5.10 -1.84
CA ALA A 44 -16.67 4.44 -1.52
C ALA A 44 -16.97 4.46 0.00
N THR A 45 -15.93 4.33 0.83
CA THR A 45 -16.06 4.36 2.30
C THR A 45 -16.43 5.72 2.83
N VAL A 46 -15.75 6.77 2.36
CA VAL A 46 -16.07 8.14 2.74
C VAL A 46 -17.51 8.46 2.34
N LEU A 47 -17.90 8.13 1.10
CA LEU A 47 -19.25 8.38 0.61
C LEU A 47 -20.32 7.59 1.38
N TYR A 48 -20.12 6.30 1.64
CA TYR A 48 -21.07 5.52 2.44
C TYR A 48 -21.17 6.02 3.88
N GLY A 49 -20.05 6.32 4.53
CA GLY A 49 -20.09 6.85 5.89
C GLY A 49 -20.70 8.25 5.98
N MET A 50 -20.53 9.13 4.98
CA MET A 50 -21.23 10.42 4.89
C MET A 50 -22.75 10.27 4.81
N ASN A 51 -23.22 9.15 4.27
CA ASN A 51 -24.64 8.82 4.14
C ASN A 51 -25.13 7.89 5.27
N GLY A 52 -24.33 7.66 6.32
CA GLY A 52 -24.69 6.80 7.45
C GLY A 52 -24.89 5.32 7.10
N LEU A 53 -24.37 4.89 5.95
CA LEU A 53 -24.46 3.51 5.49
C LEU A 53 -23.36 2.66 6.15
N PRO A 54 -23.64 1.39 6.50
CA PRO A 54 -22.62 0.52 7.07
C PRO A 54 -21.43 0.38 6.12
N GLU A 55 -20.24 0.41 6.70
CA GLU A 55 -19.00 0.26 5.96
C GLU A 55 -19.00 -1.10 5.24
N THR A 56 -18.74 -1.07 3.94
CA THR A 56 -18.74 -2.27 3.10
C THR A 56 -17.32 -2.78 2.84
N MET A 57 -16.31 -2.28 3.54
CA MET A 57 -14.93 -2.63 3.26
C MET A 57 -14.43 -3.79 4.08
N HIS A 58 -14.85 -5.00 3.71
CA HIS A 58 -14.03 -6.17 3.99
C HIS A 58 -14.02 -7.09 2.80
N TYR A 59 -12.86 -7.73 2.65
CA TYR A 59 -12.64 -8.83 1.75
C TYR A 59 -13.75 -9.91 1.87
N PRO A 60 -14.23 -10.46 0.74
CA PRO A 60 -13.99 -10.01 -0.64
C PRO A 60 -14.74 -8.70 -0.96
N SER A 61 -14.29 -7.96 -1.98
CA SER A 61 -14.87 -6.66 -2.37
C SER A 61 -16.41 -6.67 -2.30
N ARG A 62 -17.00 -5.73 -1.54
CA ARG A 62 -18.46 -5.55 -1.47
C ARG A 62 -18.93 -4.35 -2.31
N LEU A 63 -18.20 -4.07 -3.39
CA LEU A 63 -18.55 -3.03 -4.36
C LEU A 63 -19.54 -3.51 -5.42
N GLU A 64 -20.28 -4.58 -5.15
CA GLU A 64 -21.39 -5.03 -5.98
C GLU A 64 -22.42 -3.89 -6.17
N GLY A 65 -22.71 -3.61 -7.44
CA GLY A 65 -23.58 -2.54 -7.90
C GLY A 65 -23.04 -1.14 -7.60
N ALA A 66 -21.74 -0.96 -7.35
CA ALA A 66 -21.17 0.31 -6.90
C ALA A 66 -21.53 1.49 -7.81
N ARG A 67 -21.56 1.30 -9.14
CA ARG A 67 -21.94 2.35 -10.09
C ARG A 67 -23.30 2.96 -9.76
N ASN A 68 -24.34 2.11 -9.71
CA ASN A 68 -25.70 2.57 -9.45
C ASN A 68 -25.87 3.07 -8.01
N ARG A 69 -25.29 2.35 -7.04
CA ARG A 69 -25.40 2.70 -5.62
C ARG A 69 -24.80 4.07 -5.33
N LEU A 70 -23.59 4.35 -5.83
CA LEU A 70 -22.91 5.62 -5.58
C LEU A 70 -23.57 6.78 -6.33
N ASN A 71 -24.05 6.55 -7.56
CA ASN A 71 -24.84 7.55 -8.29
C ASN A 71 -26.19 7.87 -7.62
N SER A 72 -26.71 6.96 -6.80
CA SER A 72 -27.99 7.14 -6.09
C SER A 72 -27.86 7.76 -4.69
N LEU A 73 -26.64 8.01 -4.21
CA LEU A 73 -26.43 8.59 -2.88
C LEU A 73 -26.97 10.03 -2.85
N SER A 74 -27.65 10.38 -1.74
CA SER A 74 -28.15 11.73 -1.55
C SER A 74 -27.01 12.74 -1.35
N ARG A 75 -25.88 12.29 -0.81
CA ARG A 75 -24.67 13.09 -0.65
C ARG A 75 -23.47 12.41 -1.30
N ALA A 76 -23.20 12.74 -2.56
CA ALA A 76 -22.04 12.29 -3.31
C ALA A 76 -21.71 13.26 -4.46
N PRO A 77 -20.48 13.24 -5.01
CA PRO A 77 -20.18 13.94 -6.26
C PRO A 77 -21.13 13.50 -7.37
N ALA A 78 -21.50 14.43 -8.25
CA ALA A 78 -22.31 14.10 -9.40
C ALA A 78 -21.62 12.99 -10.21
N HIS A 79 -22.37 11.93 -10.53
CA HIS A 79 -21.87 10.79 -11.30
C HIS A 79 -20.69 10.04 -10.67
N ALA A 80 -20.56 10.04 -9.33
CA ALA A 80 -19.46 9.36 -8.64
C ALA A 80 -19.28 7.88 -9.06
N GLY A 81 -20.38 7.16 -9.25
CA GLY A 81 -20.37 5.78 -9.74
C GLY A 81 -19.89 5.65 -11.20
N ASP A 82 -20.24 6.59 -12.08
CA ASP A 82 -19.74 6.60 -13.46
C ASP A 82 -18.24 6.97 -13.52
N THR A 83 -17.78 7.82 -12.59
CA THR A 83 -16.35 8.12 -12.48
C THR A 83 -15.57 6.89 -12.01
N LEU A 84 -16.06 6.15 -11.01
CA LEU A 84 -15.43 4.88 -10.61
C LEU A 84 -15.48 3.84 -11.73
N TRP A 85 -16.56 3.79 -12.52
CA TRP A 85 -16.62 2.96 -13.72
C TRP A 85 -15.49 3.33 -14.68
N THR A 86 -15.29 4.62 -14.94
CA THR A 86 -14.18 5.10 -15.78
C THR A 86 -12.82 4.65 -15.23
N LEU A 87 -12.61 4.67 -13.91
CA LEU A 87 -11.37 4.16 -13.30
C LEU A 87 -11.14 2.67 -13.55
N ALA A 88 -12.21 1.88 -13.48
CA ALA A 88 -12.16 0.43 -13.68
C ALA A 88 -11.94 0.03 -15.16
N THR A 89 -12.27 0.91 -16.10
CA THR A 89 -12.23 0.62 -17.55
C THR A 89 -11.11 1.34 -18.30
N GLU A 90 -10.59 2.46 -17.79
CA GLU A 90 -9.55 3.26 -18.43
C GLU A 90 -8.17 2.56 -18.39
N ARG A 91 -7.57 2.37 -19.57
CA ARG A 91 -6.26 1.72 -19.74
C ARG A 91 -5.10 2.71 -19.70
N ASP A 92 -5.35 3.97 -20.02
CA ASP A 92 -4.34 5.04 -19.92
C ASP A 92 -4.13 5.43 -18.44
N PRO A 93 -2.93 5.18 -17.87
CA PRO A 93 -2.66 5.48 -16.46
C PRO A 93 -2.83 6.96 -16.10
N ALA A 94 -2.49 7.88 -17.01
CA ALA A 94 -2.59 9.31 -16.75
C ALA A 94 -4.05 9.76 -16.69
N LYS A 95 -4.91 9.24 -17.58
CA LYS A 95 -6.35 9.51 -17.55
C LYS A 95 -7.03 8.88 -16.34
N ALA A 96 -6.68 7.64 -16.01
CA ALA A 96 -7.20 6.97 -14.82
C ALA A 96 -6.84 7.75 -13.55
N TRP A 97 -5.59 8.21 -13.43
CA TRP A 97 -5.19 9.07 -12.32
C TRP A 97 -5.97 10.40 -12.29
N ALA A 98 -6.13 11.08 -13.43
CA ALA A 98 -6.85 12.35 -13.49
C ALA A 98 -8.30 12.21 -13.01
N ALA A 99 -9.00 11.14 -13.43
CA ALA A 99 -10.34 10.83 -12.97
C ALA A 99 -10.38 10.53 -11.46
N ALA A 100 -9.40 9.78 -10.94
CA ALA A 100 -9.33 9.43 -9.52
C ALA A 100 -9.08 10.67 -8.66
N ALA A 101 -8.14 11.52 -9.07
CA ALA A 101 -7.82 12.77 -8.40
C ALA A 101 -9.01 13.73 -8.38
N GLY A 102 -9.75 13.86 -9.49
CA GLY A 102 -10.99 14.64 -9.55
C GLY A 102 -12.01 14.15 -8.53
N LEU A 103 -12.33 12.85 -8.56
CA LEU A 103 -13.31 12.27 -7.66
C LEU A 103 -12.95 12.39 -6.18
N MET A 104 -11.66 12.21 -5.84
CA MET A 104 -11.16 12.37 -4.48
C MET A 104 -11.32 13.81 -4.00
N ARG A 105 -10.99 14.81 -4.83
CA ARG A 105 -11.18 16.23 -4.49
C ARG A 105 -12.65 16.53 -4.25
N ASP A 106 -13.54 16.11 -5.15
CA ASP A 106 -14.98 16.36 -5.01
C ASP A 106 -15.55 15.71 -3.74
N THR A 107 -15.11 14.49 -3.43
CA THR A 107 -15.52 13.75 -2.23
C THR A 107 -15.03 14.45 -0.95
N LEU A 108 -13.78 14.92 -0.92
CA LEU A 108 -13.23 15.67 0.20
C LEU A 108 -13.89 17.05 0.35
N SER A 109 -14.16 17.77 -0.73
CA SER A 109 -14.89 19.05 -0.70
C SER A 109 -16.26 18.87 -0.05
N LEU A 110 -17.03 17.87 -0.51
CA LEU A 110 -18.32 17.55 0.10
C LEU A 110 -18.21 17.19 1.56
N LEU A 111 -17.16 16.45 1.96
CA LEU A 111 -16.96 16.08 3.37
C LEU A 111 -16.79 17.32 4.25
N ASN A 112 -15.98 18.27 3.79
CA ASN A 112 -15.62 19.47 4.55
C ASN A 112 -16.71 20.56 4.52
N GLU A 113 -17.58 20.60 3.51
CA GLU A 113 -18.80 21.42 3.53
C GLU A 113 -19.72 21.10 4.73
N SER A 114 -19.56 19.94 5.36
CA SER A 114 -20.31 19.58 6.58
C SER A 114 -19.52 19.76 7.87
N SER A 115 -18.27 20.23 7.79
CA SER A 115 -17.54 20.73 8.95
C SER A 115 -17.59 22.25 8.95
N SER A 116 -17.84 22.87 10.09
CA SER A 116 -17.91 24.33 10.26
C SER A 116 -16.57 25.06 10.07
N ASP A 117 -15.58 24.43 9.45
CA ASP A 117 -14.18 24.85 9.41
C ASP A 117 -13.69 24.88 7.94
N HIS A 118 -14.28 25.78 7.16
CA HIS A 118 -13.99 25.95 5.73
C HIS A 118 -12.55 26.41 5.45
N ASP A 119 -11.89 27.06 6.41
CA ASP A 119 -10.55 27.65 6.23
C ASP A 119 -9.39 26.64 6.30
N ALA A 120 -9.66 25.38 6.65
CA ALA A 120 -8.64 24.34 6.75
C ALA A 120 -8.22 23.80 5.37
N LEU A 121 -9.14 23.77 4.41
CA LEU A 121 -8.93 23.19 3.08
C LEU A 121 -8.08 24.08 2.19
N ASP A 122 -8.40 25.37 2.10
CA ASP A 122 -7.62 26.31 1.30
C ASP A 122 -6.19 26.47 1.82
N ARG A 123 -5.96 26.31 3.14
CA ARG A 123 -4.61 26.23 3.71
C ARG A 123 -3.92 24.90 3.44
N GLU A 124 -4.58 23.75 3.63
CA GLU A 124 -4.00 22.42 3.35
C GLU A 124 -3.68 22.19 1.86
N PHE A 125 -4.44 22.79 0.94
CA PHE A 125 -4.23 22.70 -0.51
C PHE A 125 -3.26 23.76 -1.03
N GLN A 126 -3.15 24.95 -0.41
CA GLN A 126 -2.09 25.91 -0.72
C GLN A 126 -0.72 25.51 -0.15
N GLU A 127 -0.68 24.79 0.98
CA GLU A 127 0.51 24.04 1.44
C GLU A 127 0.75 22.75 0.62
N GLY A 128 -0.17 22.45 -0.30
CA GLY A 128 -0.26 21.26 -1.14
C GLY A 128 0.69 21.23 -2.34
N SER A 129 1.99 21.11 -2.05
CA SER A 129 2.82 20.12 -2.75
C SER A 129 3.86 19.56 -1.76
N PHE A 130 3.42 18.64 -0.90
CA PHE A 130 4.33 17.76 -0.16
C PHE A 130 5.05 16.74 -1.06
N LYS A 131 4.98 16.91 -2.38
CA LYS A 131 6.02 16.44 -3.28
C LYS A 131 7.06 17.56 -3.29
N PRO A 132 8.16 17.45 -2.51
CA PRO A 132 9.32 18.25 -2.87
C PRO A 132 9.64 17.95 -4.34
N ASP A 133 10.40 18.83 -4.97
CA ASP A 133 11.08 18.49 -6.21
C ASP A 133 12.12 17.38 -5.89
N GLN A 134 11.63 16.17 -5.61
CA GLN A 134 12.40 14.99 -5.24
C GLN A 134 13.00 14.47 -6.52
N TYR A 135 14.10 15.12 -6.87
CA TYR A 135 15.03 14.68 -7.88
C TYR A 135 16.42 14.69 -7.23
N ARG A 136 16.61 13.78 -6.27
CA ARG A 136 17.88 13.65 -5.55
C ARG A 136 18.65 12.45 -6.04
N ASP A 137 19.97 12.53 -6.00
CA ASP A 137 20.76 11.34 -6.29
C ASP A 137 20.54 10.30 -5.17
N PRO A 138 20.34 9.00 -5.48
CA PRO A 138 20.21 7.97 -4.44
C PRO A 138 21.35 7.99 -3.42
N VAL A 139 22.58 8.34 -3.81
CA VAL A 139 23.72 8.47 -2.90
C VAL A 139 23.46 9.55 -1.84
N GLU A 140 22.87 10.67 -2.23
CA GLU A 140 22.49 11.76 -1.30
C GLU A 140 21.37 11.30 -0.35
N LEU A 141 20.41 10.51 -0.84
CA LEU A 141 19.36 9.93 -0.01
C LEU A 141 19.92 8.97 1.05
N TYR A 142 20.85 8.09 0.67
CA TYR A 142 21.54 7.20 1.62
C TYR A 142 22.33 7.99 2.67
N ALA A 143 23.04 9.05 2.27
CA ALA A 143 23.80 9.89 3.19
C ALA A 143 22.89 10.61 4.19
N LEU A 144 21.80 11.21 3.71
CA LEU A 144 20.81 11.87 4.55
C LEU A 144 20.15 10.87 5.52
N ALA A 145 19.78 9.69 5.05
CA ALA A 145 19.19 8.66 5.90
C ALA A 145 20.14 8.18 7.02
N ALA A 146 21.45 8.07 6.72
CA ALA A 146 22.45 7.75 7.73
C ALA A 146 22.58 8.86 8.79
N GLU A 147 22.56 10.13 8.39
CA GLU A 147 22.56 11.25 9.35
C GLU A 147 21.31 11.21 10.24
N ILE A 148 20.13 10.95 9.65
CA ILE A 148 18.88 10.88 10.41
C ILE A 148 18.93 9.72 11.41
N ALA A 149 19.41 8.55 10.99
CA ALA A 149 19.55 7.40 11.86
C ALA A 149 20.47 7.66 13.07
N GLU A 150 21.57 8.40 12.88
CA GLU A 150 22.48 8.80 13.97
C GLU A 150 21.82 9.70 15.01
N ARG A 151 20.84 10.52 14.62
CA ARG A 151 20.05 11.31 15.58
C ARG A 151 18.95 10.49 16.23
N ILE A 152 18.22 9.70 15.45
CA ILE A 152 17.12 8.88 15.93
C ILE A 152 17.59 7.83 16.94
N ARG A 153 18.80 7.27 16.78
CA ARG A 153 19.36 6.33 17.77
C ARG A 153 19.62 6.93 19.16
N LEU A 154 19.55 8.26 19.30
CA LEU A 154 19.69 8.94 20.59
C LEU A 154 18.35 9.09 21.33
N LEU A 155 17.23 8.80 20.66
CA LEU A 155 15.92 8.76 21.31
C LEU A 155 15.86 7.58 22.29
N ASP A 156 15.38 7.85 23.50
CA ASP A 156 15.25 6.83 24.54
C ASP A 156 14.39 5.66 24.04
N GLY A 157 14.80 4.45 24.42
CA GLY A 157 14.17 3.21 23.98
C GLY A 157 14.55 2.71 22.58
N THR A 158 15.27 3.49 21.76
CA THR A 158 15.74 3.05 20.43
C THR A 158 16.97 2.14 20.53
N SER A 159 16.90 0.95 19.95
CA SER A 159 18.01 -0.02 19.92
C SER A 159 18.64 -0.19 18.54
N ALA A 160 17.86 0.02 17.48
CA ALA A 160 18.34 -0.16 16.11
C ALA A 160 17.56 0.72 15.12
N VAL A 161 18.22 1.10 14.03
CA VAL A 161 17.65 1.85 12.91
C VAL A 161 18.10 1.20 11.59
N ALA A 162 17.17 0.99 10.68
CA ALA A 162 17.42 0.42 9.37
C ALA A 162 16.69 1.20 8.27
N LEU A 163 17.20 1.12 7.04
CA LEU A 163 16.51 1.58 5.85
C LEU A 163 15.43 0.58 5.46
N GLY A 164 14.21 1.07 5.24
CA GLY A 164 13.11 0.35 4.63
C GLY A 164 12.92 0.72 3.15
N GLY A 165 11.78 0.33 2.61
CA GLY A 165 11.33 0.81 1.30
C GLY A 165 12.31 0.54 0.16
N SER A 166 12.42 1.53 -0.72
CA SER A 166 13.29 1.44 -1.91
C SER A 166 14.78 1.47 -1.57
N LEU A 167 15.19 2.25 -0.56
CA LEU A 167 16.58 2.30 -0.11
C LEU A 167 17.02 0.97 0.52
N GLY A 168 16.20 0.39 1.40
CA GLY A 168 16.50 -0.91 2.04
C GLY A 168 16.64 -2.05 1.03
N ARG A 169 15.83 -2.01 -0.03
CA ARG A 169 15.88 -2.99 -1.14
C ARG A 169 17.02 -2.77 -2.13
N GLY A 170 17.72 -1.63 -2.08
CA GLY A 170 18.72 -1.26 -3.09
C GLY A 170 18.12 -0.85 -4.44
N TYR A 171 16.85 -0.42 -4.45
CA TYR A 171 16.09 -0.04 -5.65
C TYR A 171 15.84 1.46 -5.77
N ALA A 172 16.41 2.25 -4.85
CA ALA A 172 16.20 3.69 -4.81
C ALA A 172 16.56 4.36 -6.13
N ASP A 173 15.72 5.31 -6.52
CA ASP A 173 15.93 6.19 -7.67
C ASP A 173 15.71 7.64 -7.27
N ARG A 174 15.72 8.56 -8.24
CA ARG A 174 15.65 9.99 -7.96
C ARG A 174 14.33 10.46 -7.34
N GLN A 175 13.27 9.67 -7.49
CA GLN A 175 11.93 9.92 -6.97
C GLN A 175 11.64 9.09 -5.70
N SER A 176 12.68 8.52 -5.07
CA SER A 176 12.53 7.76 -3.83
C SER A 176 12.40 8.67 -2.61
N ASP A 177 11.52 8.26 -1.72
CA ASP A 177 11.45 8.69 -0.32
C ASP A 177 12.48 7.93 0.53
N ILE A 178 12.71 8.42 1.75
CA ILE A 178 13.50 7.76 2.78
C ILE A 178 12.54 7.07 3.76
N ASP A 179 12.49 5.75 3.74
CA ASP A 179 11.82 4.96 4.77
C ASP A 179 12.85 4.52 5.82
N LEU A 180 12.66 4.93 7.08
CA LEU A 180 13.43 4.47 8.24
C LEU A 180 12.57 3.55 9.11
N LEU A 181 13.17 2.44 9.52
CA LEU A 181 12.59 1.46 10.44
C LEU A 181 13.35 1.54 11.76
N VAL A 182 12.66 1.93 12.82
CA VAL A 182 13.22 2.11 14.16
C VAL A 182 12.72 0.98 15.04
N PHE A 183 13.65 0.27 15.68
CA PHE A 183 13.34 -0.84 16.58
C PHE A 183 13.79 -0.50 17.99
N GLY A 184 12.97 -0.82 18.98
CA GLY A 184 13.23 -0.44 20.37
C GLY A 184 12.40 -1.20 21.39
N GLN A 185 12.67 -1.01 22.68
CA GLN A 185 11.86 -1.60 23.76
C GLN A 185 10.43 -1.04 23.78
N GLY A 186 10.28 0.22 23.38
CA GLY A 186 9.02 0.92 23.19
C GLY A 186 9.15 1.95 22.08
N ILE A 187 8.02 2.58 21.72
CA ILE A 187 8.02 3.72 20.80
C ILE A 187 8.37 4.97 21.65
N PRO A 188 9.36 5.79 21.25
CA PRO A 188 9.67 7.03 21.99
C PRO A 188 8.45 7.94 22.07
N GLY A 189 8.31 8.73 23.14
CA GLY A 189 7.14 9.60 23.33
C GLY A 189 6.96 10.63 22.21
N GLU A 190 5.72 10.93 21.82
CA GLU A 190 5.42 11.85 20.70
C GLU A 190 6.15 13.20 20.82
N ASP A 191 6.18 13.78 22.03
CA ASP A 191 6.89 15.02 22.33
C ASP A 191 8.41 14.93 22.08
N ASP A 192 9.03 13.79 22.42
CA ASP A 192 10.46 13.57 22.20
C ASP A 192 10.77 13.44 20.72
N ARG A 193 9.94 12.68 19.98
CA ARG A 193 10.08 12.52 18.52
C ARG A 193 9.87 13.85 17.81
N HIS A 194 8.82 14.59 18.18
CA HIS A 194 8.56 15.92 17.64
C HIS A 194 9.74 16.87 17.88
N ARG A 195 10.29 16.92 19.11
CA ARG A 195 11.47 17.74 19.42
C ARG A 195 12.70 17.32 18.61
N ALA A 196 12.99 16.01 18.55
CA ALA A 196 14.17 15.51 17.86
C ALA A 196 14.13 15.80 16.36
N ILE A 197 12.96 15.61 15.73
CA ILE A 197 12.78 15.90 14.31
C ILE A 197 12.78 17.42 14.07
N SER A 198 12.01 18.19 14.85
CA SER A 198 11.90 19.66 14.66
C SER A 198 13.19 20.43 14.93
N ALA A 199 14.11 19.88 15.71
CA ALA A 199 15.44 20.45 15.93
C ALA A 199 16.36 20.34 14.70
N TRP A 200 15.91 19.68 13.62
CA TRP A 200 16.69 19.54 12.40
C TRP A 200 16.69 20.84 11.58
N PRO A 201 17.86 21.42 11.24
CA PRO A 201 17.93 22.74 10.59
C PRO A 201 17.17 22.88 9.27
N ALA A 202 17.02 21.78 8.54
CA ALA A 202 16.35 21.70 7.24
C ALA A 202 14.85 21.36 7.31
N VAL A 203 14.23 21.36 8.49
CA VAL A 203 12.78 21.19 8.63
C VAL A 203 12.10 22.50 8.23
N THR A 204 11.42 22.48 7.10
CA THR A 204 10.66 23.64 6.59
C THR A 204 9.22 23.64 7.07
N CYS A 205 8.65 22.44 7.31
CA CYS A 205 7.30 22.23 7.81
C CYS A 205 7.38 21.23 8.98
N GLY A 206 6.63 21.49 10.06
CA GLY A 206 6.63 20.62 11.24
C GLY A 206 6.32 19.16 10.88
N PRO A 207 6.89 18.18 11.60
CA PRO A 207 6.66 16.77 11.34
C PRO A 207 5.21 16.40 11.64
N LEU A 208 4.63 15.52 10.82
CA LEU A 208 3.41 14.80 11.17
C LEU A 208 3.80 13.62 12.07
N ILE A 209 3.41 13.68 13.33
CA ILE A 209 3.68 12.65 14.33
C ILE A 209 2.44 11.78 14.48
N GLU A 210 2.54 10.48 14.18
CA GLU A 210 1.45 9.51 14.32
C GLU A 210 1.87 8.40 15.30
N PRO A 211 0.96 7.58 15.84
CA PRO A 211 1.28 6.65 16.95
C PRO A 211 2.49 5.73 16.73
N ALA A 212 2.80 5.36 15.49
CA ALA A 212 3.96 4.53 15.14
C ALA A 212 4.62 4.89 13.80
N CYS A 213 4.33 6.06 13.24
CA CYS A 213 4.90 6.52 11.98
C CYS A 213 4.98 8.04 11.98
N ASP A 214 6.18 8.59 11.82
CA ASP A 214 6.36 10.02 11.68
C ASP A 214 6.69 10.34 10.22
N SER A 215 6.17 11.45 9.70
CA SER A 215 6.43 11.91 8.33
C SER A 215 6.93 13.34 8.32
N VAL A 216 8.01 13.62 7.61
CA VAL A 216 8.61 14.96 7.54
C VAL A 216 9.33 15.16 6.21
N VAL A 217 9.40 16.41 5.74
CA VAL A 217 10.30 16.79 4.65
C VAL A 217 11.59 17.34 5.24
N LEU A 218 12.69 16.64 5.02
CA LEU A 218 14.03 17.02 5.47
C LEU A 218 14.90 17.28 4.25
N ASP A 219 15.38 18.52 4.12
CA ASP A 219 16.23 18.91 3.00
C ASP A 219 15.57 18.56 1.65
N GLY A 220 14.25 18.77 1.52
CA GLY A 220 13.52 18.40 0.30
C GLY A 220 13.39 16.90 0.01
N ALA A 221 13.75 16.00 0.92
CA ALA A 221 13.41 14.58 0.85
C ALA A 221 12.24 14.27 1.80
N MET A 222 11.27 13.48 1.35
CA MET A 222 10.24 12.93 2.23
C MET A 222 10.86 11.82 3.04
N VAL A 223 10.67 11.87 4.35
CA VAL A 223 11.18 10.89 5.30
C VAL A 223 10.00 10.34 6.08
N HIS A 224 9.84 9.01 6.03
CA HIS A 224 8.92 8.26 6.86
C HIS A 224 9.71 7.48 7.91
N ILE A 225 9.41 7.66 9.19
CA ILE A 225 10.08 6.99 10.30
C ILE A 225 9.05 6.09 10.99
N ARG A 226 9.15 4.78 10.77
CA ARG A 226 8.24 3.79 11.35
C ARG A 226 8.86 3.14 12.57
N TYR A 227 8.08 3.03 13.64
CA TYR A 227 8.53 2.48 14.90
C TYR A 227 7.94 1.09 15.14
N TRP A 228 8.80 0.14 15.50
CA TRP A 228 8.45 -1.22 15.86
C TRP A 228 8.97 -1.55 17.25
N THR A 229 8.10 -2.02 18.13
CA THR A 229 8.56 -2.52 19.43
C THR A 229 9.22 -3.89 19.25
N ARG A 230 10.21 -4.17 20.08
CA ARG A 230 10.85 -5.48 20.19
C ARG A 230 9.82 -6.58 20.41
N GLN A 231 8.86 -6.35 21.30
CA GLN A 231 7.80 -7.31 21.58
C GLN A 231 6.99 -7.61 20.32
N THR A 232 6.64 -6.60 19.52
CA THR A 232 5.90 -6.81 18.26
C THR A 232 6.69 -7.69 17.27
N VAL A 233 8.01 -7.53 17.19
CA VAL A 233 8.87 -8.39 16.35
C VAL A 233 8.93 -9.81 16.91
N GLU A 234 9.17 -9.96 18.22
CA GLU A 234 9.26 -11.27 18.86
C GLU A 234 7.93 -12.04 18.80
N ASP A 235 6.79 -11.37 18.97
CA ASP A 235 5.46 -11.94 18.80
C ASP A 235 5.22 -12.41 17.36
N MET A 236 5.60 -11.60 16.37
CA MET A 236 5.51 -11.98 14.95
C MET A 236 6.36 -13.22 14.67
N LEU A 237 7.62 -13.26 15.15
CA LEU A 237 8.49 -14.42 14.95
C LEU A 237 7.99 -15.67 15.68
N ALA A 238 7.38 -15.51 16.86
CA ALA A 238 6.79 -16.62 17.62
C ALA A 238 5.60 -17.28 16.90
N THR A 239 4.99 -16.61 15.91
CA THR A 239 3.96 -17.22 15.07
C THR A 239 4.51 -18.23 14.07
N ILE A 240 5.83 -18.33 13.88
CA ILE A 240 6.47 -19.23 12.92
C ILE A 240 6.78 -20.57 13.61
N PRO A 241 6.37 -21.75 13.07
CA PRO A 241 5.82 -22.01 11.74
C PRO A 241 4.28 -22.14 11.71
N GLY A 242 3.59 -21.51 12.66
CA GLY A 242 2.14 -21.58 12.89
C GLY A 242 1.25 -21.03 11.76
N PRO A 243 0.02 -20.56 12.07
CA PRO A 243 -0.94 -20.17 11.04
C PRO A 243 -0.43 -18.98 10.21
N PRO A 244 -1.04 -18.71 9.03
CA PRO A 244 -0.70 -17.55 8.23
C PRO A 244 -0.73 -16.25 9.05
N MET A 245 0.29 -15.43 8.89
CA MET A 245 0.41 -14.17 9.61
C MET A 245 -0.73 -13.21 9.22
N PRO A 246 -1.32 -12.48 10.18
CA PRO A 246 -2.17 -11.33 9.90
C PRO A 246 -1.46 -10.30 9.00
N PRO A 247 -2.20 -9.48 8.23
CA PRO A 247 -1.59 -8.51 7.31
C PRO A 247 -0.55 -7.58 7.95
N GLY A 248 -0.80 -7.06 9.15
CA GLY A 248 0.15 -6.19 9.86
C GLY A 248 1.48 -6.87 10.19
N GLN A 249 1.45 -8.15 10.56
CA GLN A 249 2.67 -8.94 10.81
C GLN A 249 3.43 -9.24 9.52
N ARG A 250 2.73 -9.42 8.39
CA ARG A 250 3.37 -9.58 7.07
C ARG A 250 4.11 -8.32 6.61
N ILE A 251 3.55 -7.13 6.86
CA ILE A 251 4.25 -5.85 6.59
C ILE A 251 5.57 -5.83 7.37
N LEU A 252 5.53 -6.10 8.67
CA LEU A 252 6.72 -6.14 9.50
C LEU A 252 7.74 -7.20 9.03
N ALA A 253 7.28 -8.40 8.69
CA ALA A 253 8.16 -9.46 8.19
C ALA A 253 8.82 -9.08 6.85
N GLU A 254 8.07 -8.50 5.92
CA GLU A 254 8.60 -7.96 4.66
C GLU A 254 9.63 -6.86 4.91
N GLU A 255 9.32 -5.89 5.77
CA GLU A 255 10.24 -4.79 6.08
C GLU A 255 11.52 -5.30 6.71
N LEU A 256 11.42 -6.18 7.71
CA LEU A 256 12.57 -6.78 8.37
C LEU A 256 13.43 -7.60 7.40
N GLN A 257 12.81 -8.38 6.52
CA GLN A 257 13.53 -9.17 5.53
C GLN A 257 14.29 -8.27 4.54
N ASN A 258 13.68 -7.19 4.09
CA ASN A 258 14.23 -6.30 3.06
C ASN A 258 15.04 -5.11 3.59
N CYS A 259 15.12 -4.90 4.90
CA CYS A 259 15.80 -3.73 5.43
C CYS A 259 17.34 -3.79 5.29
N GLN A 260 17.96 -2.61 5.18
CA GLN A 260 19.42 -2.46 5.26
C GLN A 260 19.79 -1.76 6.57
N LEU A 261 20.71 -2.35 7.33
CA LEU A 261 21.10 -1.84 8.65
C LEU A 261 21.84 -0.50 8.53
N LEU A 262 21.49 0.45 9.38
CA LEU A 262 22.27 1.67 9.63
C LEU A 262 22.91 1.61 11.03
N VAL A 263 22.10 1.27 12.04
CA VAL A 263 22.49 1.15 13.44
C VAL A 263 21.87 -0.13 14.01
N ASP A 264 22.65 -1.00 14.65
CA ASP A 264 22.16 -2.20 15.34
C ASP A 264 23.04 -2.50 16.56
N GLN A 265 22.83 -1.74 17.65
CA GLN A 265 23.74 -1.75 18.81
C GLN A 265 23.88 -3.14 19.43
N ASP A 266 22.78 -3.90 19.47
CA ASP A 266 22.69 -5.21 20.10
C ASP A 266 22.79 -6.37 19.09
N GLY A 267 22.97 -6.08 17.79
CA GLY A 267 22.97 -7.09 16.73
C GLY A 267 21.64 -7.83 16.56
N ARG A 268 20.53 -7.26 17.03
CA ARG A 268 19.22 -7.94 17.14
C ARG A 268 18.54 -8.08 15.80
N ILE A 269 18.62 -7.06 14.94
CA ILE A 269 18.02 -7.15 13.60
C ILE A 269 18.70 -8.27 12.82
N LYS A 270 20.02 -8.42 12.92
CA LYS A 270 20.73 -9.53 12.27
C LYS A 270 20.20 -10.91 12.71
N VAL A 271 19.93 -11.10 14.00
CA VAL A 271 19.35 -12.33 14.53
C VAL A 271 17.94 -12.56 13.98
N TRP A 272 17.09 -11.53 13.97
CA TRP A 272 15.73 -11.64 13.44
C TRP A 272 15.71 -11.93 11.93
N LYS A 273 16.59 -11.28 11.15
CA LYS A 273 16.75 -11.55 9.72
C LYS A 273 17.18 -13.00 9.46
N GLU A 274 18.03 -13.58 10.32
CA GLU A 274 18.44 -14.98 10.18
C GLU A 274 17.26 -15.94 10.37
N VAL A 275 16.34 -15.65 11.30
CA VAL A 275 15.10 -16.43 11.47
C VAL A 275 14.25 -16.39 10.20
N LEU A 276 14.19 -15.25 9.52
CA LEU A 276 13.43 -15.06 8.27
C LEU A 276 14.17 -15.54 7.02
N ARG A 277 15.43 -16.00 7.13
CA ARG A 277 16.23 -16.41 5.96
C ARG A 277 15.72 -17.70 5.32
N CYS A 278 15.22 -18.63 6.14
CA CYS A 278 14.68 -19.91 5.69
C CYS A 278 13.28 -20.10 6.28
N LEU A 279 12.27 -19.76 5.48
CA LEU A 279 10.88 -19.90 5.91
C LEU A 279 10.51 -21.38 6.04
N PRO A 280 9.89 -21.82 7.15
CA PRO A 280 9.48 -23.20 7.29
C PRO A 280 8.42 -23.61 6.27
N ASP A 281 8.56 -24.81 5.70
CA ASP A 281 7.61 -25.39 4.74
C ASP A 281 6.16 -25.33 5.18
N ALA A 282 5.90 -25.49 6.49
CA ALA A 282 4.56 -25.46 7.04
C ALA A 282 3.91 -24.07 6.90
N LEU A 283 4.67 -22.99 7.10
CA LEU A 283 4.20 -21.62 6.90
C LEU A 283 3.93 -21.34 5.42
N VAL A 284 4.85 -21.74 4.54
CA VAL A 284 4.70 -21.59 3.08
C VAL A 284 3.42 -22.31 2.61
N LYS A 285 3.23 -23.58 3.01
CA LYS A 285 2.04 -24.36 2.69
C LYS A 285 0.76 -23.76 3.27
N ALA A 286 0.81 -23.17 4.46
CA ALA A 286 -0.34 -22.53 5.09
C ALA A 286 -0.79 -21.29 4.31
N VAL A 287 0.14 -20.42 3.90
CA VAL A 287 -0.19 -19.21 3.11
C VAL A 287 -0.71 -19.59 1.73
N ILE A 288 -0.06 -20.54 1.03
CA ILE A 288 -0.54 -21.02 -0.28
C ILE A 288 -1.95 -21.63 -0.16
N ARG A 289 -2.20 -22.40 0.90
CA ARG A 289 -3.52 -22.96 1.17
C ARG A 289 -4.57 -21.87 1.41
N GLU A 290 -4.25 -20.83 2.18
CA GLU A 290 -5.18 -19.71 2.42
C GLU A 290 -5.62 -19.05 1.11
N VAL A 291 -4.68 -18.83 0.18
CA VAL A 291 -4.97 -18.25 -1.15
C VAL A 291 -5.83 -19.21 -1.98
N ARG A 292 -5.48 -20.50 -2.03
CA ARG A 292 -6.26 -21.52 -2.73
C ARG A 292 -7.70 -21.61 -2.21
N ASP A 293 -7.88 -21.68 -0.90
CA ASP A 293 -9.18 -21.92 -0.27
C ASP A 293 -10.17 -20.76 -0.56
N ARG A 294 -9.67 -19.59 -0.95
CA ARG A 294 -10.47 -18.42 -1.35
C ARG A 294 -10.96 -18.48 -2.79
N ARG A 295 -10.31 -19.25 -3.68
CA ARG A 295 -10.60 -19.28 -5.12
C ARG A 295 -12.05 -19.60 -5.48
N PRO A 296 -12.73 -20.61 -4.87
CA PRO A 296 -14.11 -20.90 -5.21
C PRO A 296 -15.05 -19.72 -4.97
N ARG A 297 -14.84 -19.00 -3.86
CA ARG A 297 -15.62 -17.81 -3.52
C ARG A 297 -15.34 -16.66 -4.50
N PHE A 298 -14.08 -16.45 -4.87
CA PHE A 298 -13.73 -15.46 -5.88
C PHE A 298 -14.41 -15.75 -7.22
N HIS A 299 -14.40 -17.00 -7.68
CA HIS A 299 -15.01 -17.39 -8.94
C HIS A 299 -16.53 -17.14 -8.92
N GLU A 300 -17.21 -17.48 -7.82
CA GLU A 300 -18.63 -17.19 -7.66
C GLU A 300 -18.93 -15.69 -7.80
N GLN A 301 -18.12 -14.84 -7.14
CA GLN A 301 -18.28 -13.39 -7.22
C GLN A 301 -17.95 -12.82 -8.58
N TRP A 302 -16.90 -13.36 -9.23
CA TRP A 302 -16.53 -13.00 -10.59
C TRP A 302 -17.69 -13.22 -11.54
N ARG A 303 -18.30 -14.41 -11.52
CA ARG A 303 -19.46 -14.73 -12.35
C ARG A 303 -20.64 -13.83 -12.09
N LYS A 304 -20.97 -13.55 -10.82
CA LYS A 304 -22.05 -12.60 -10.47
C LYS A 304 -21.78 -11.20 -11.01
N ALA A 305 -20.55 -10.70 -10.86
CA ALA A 305 -20.17 -9.39 -11.36
C ALA A 305 -20.19 -9.34 -12.89
N GLN A 306 -19.78 -10.42 -13.56
CA GLN A 306 -19.87 -10.55 -15.02
C GLN A 306 -21.31 -10.58 -15.53
N ASP A 307 -22.19 -11.38 -14.91
CA ASP A 307 -23.61 -11.47 -15.27
C ASP A 307 -24.32 -10.11 -15.09
N ALA A 308 -23.86 -9.30 -14.12
CA ALA A 308 -24.38 -7.96 -13.84
C ALA A 308 -23.67 -6.83 -14.63
N ASP A 309 -22.68 -7.16 -15.47
CA ASP A 309 -21.79 -6.19 -16.13
C ASP A 309 -21.15 -5.17 -15.15
N ASP A 310 -20.84 -5.61 -13.93
CA ASP A 310 -20.27 -4.78 -12.88
C ASP A 310 -18.74 -4.67 -12.99
N ARG A 311 -18.30 -3.79 -13.88
CA ARG A 311 -16.86 -3.59 -14.18
C ARG A 311 -16.06 -3.07 -13.00
N ILE A 312 -16.66 -2.28 -12.10
CA ILE A 312 -16.00 -1.81 -10.88
C ILE A 312 -15.67 -3.01 -9.99
N HIS A 313 -16.67 -3.88 -9.77
CA HIS A 313 -16.47 -5.06 -8.95
C HIS A 313 -15.51 -6.06 -9.59
N LEU A 314 -15.62 -6.33 -10.90
CA LEU A 314 -14.68 -7.19 -11.64
C LEU A 314 -13.24 -6.68 -11.53
N TYR A 315 -13.01 -5.38 -11.70
CA TYR A 315 -11.69 -4.77 -11.54
C TYR A 315 -11.13 -5.02 -10.15
N CYS A 316 -11.92 -4.73 -9.10
CA CYS A 316 -11.50 -4.98 -7.73
C CYS A 316 -11.20 -6.46 -7.44
N LEU A 317 -12.02 -7.38 -7.97
CA LEU A 317 -11.77 -8.82 -7.83
C LEU A 317 -10.47 -9.23 -8.53
N ALA A 318 -10.19 -8.72 -9.73
CA ALA A 318 -8.96 -8.99 -10.46
C ALA A 318 -7.72 -8.53 -9.68
N ILE A 319 -7.73 -7.30 -9.14
CA ILE A 319 -6.62 -6.77 -8.34
C ILE A 319 -6.40 -7.58 -7.06
N GLN A 320 -7.49 -7.94 -6.36
CA GLN A 320 -7.40 -8.76 -5.14
C GLN A 320 -6.82 -10.15 -5.46
N ALA A 321 -7.31 -10.80 -6.52
CA ALA A 321 -6.83 -12.11 -6.93
C ALA A 321 -5.35 -12.10 -7.34
N VAL A 322 -4.92 -11.08 -8.09
CA VAL A 322 -3.50 -10.88 -8.44
C VAL A 322 -2.65 -10.64 -7.19
N ASN A 323 -3.12 -9.86 -6.23
CA ASN A 323 -2.39 -9.64 -4.98
C ASN A 323 -2.25 -10.94 -4.17
N ASP A 324 -3.31 -11.74 -4.05
CA ASP A 324 -3.28 -13.03 -3.36
C ASP A 324 -2.34 -14.03 -4.07
N LEU A 325 -2.35 -14.07 -5.41
CA LEU A 325 -1.38 -14.82 -6.21
C LEU A 325 0.07 -14.38 -5.93
N LEU A 326 0.33 -13.07 -5.91
CA LEU A 326 1.66 -12.54 -5.64
C LEU A 326 2.15 -12.88 -4.22
N ILE A 327 1.26 -12.84 -3.22
CA ILE A 327 1.58 -13.27 -1.86
C ILE A 327 2.01 -14.74 -1.84
N ALA A 328 1.26 -15.63 -2.49
CA ALA A 328 1.61 -17.05 -2.59
C ALA A 328 2.96 -17.25 -3.31
N LEU A 329 3.18 -16.55 -4.42
CA LEU A 329 4.41 -16.64 -5.21
C LEU A 329 5.64 -16.16 -4.42
N TYR A 330 5.54 -15.03 -3.73
CA TYR A 330 6.62 -14.50 -2.90
C TYR A 330 6.95 -15.47 -1.75
N MET A 331 5.93 -15.96 -1.03
CA MET A 331 6.14 -16.90 0.08
C MET A 331 6.85 -18.18 -0.37
N ARG A 332 6.50 -18.67 -1.56
CA ARG A 332 7.16 -19.83 -2.17
C ARG A 332 8.62 -19.58 -2.52
N ASN A 333 8.95 -18.34 -2.90
CA ASN A 333 10.33 -17.90 -3.13
C ASN A 333 11.01 -17.41 -1.83
N GLY A 334 10.51 -17.82 -0.66
CA GLY A 334 11.10 -17.51 0.63
C GLY A 334 10.98 -16.04 1.04
N ARG A 335 10.07 -15.27 0.43
CA ARG A 335 9.92 -13.84 0.67
C ARG A 335 8.53 -13.48 1.18
N PHE A 336 8.46 -12.47 2.05
CA PHE A 336 7.18 -11.86 2.40
C PHE A 336 6.79 -10.79 1.39
N LEU A 337 5.48 -10.64 1.18
CA LEU A 337 4.87 -9.55 0.44
C LEU A 337 3.63 -9.08 1.19
N SER A 338 3.54 -7.78 1.46
CA SER A 338 2.36 -7.15 2.05
C SER A 338 1.49 -6.47 1.00
N THR A 339 2.11 -5.86 0.00
CA THR A 339 1.50 -5.12 -1.11
C THR A 339 2.38 -5.31 -2.34
N PRO A 340 1.90 -5.15 -3.58
CA PRO A 340 2.65 -5.45 -4.80
C PRO A 340 3.71 -4.37 -5.12
N ARG A 341 4.58 -4.07 -4.15
CA ARG A 341 5.67 -3.10 -4.27
C ARG A 341 6.85 -3.75 -4.96
N TRP A 342 7.39 -3.09 -5.99
CA TRP A 342 8.61 -3.52 -6.67
C TRP A 342 8.53 -4.92 -7.30
N THR A 343 7.33 -5.42 -7.55
CA THR A 343 7.11 -6.75 -8.13
C THR A 343 7.85 -6.91 -9.45
N HIS A 344 7.85 -5.88 -10.31
CA HIS A 344 8.58 -5.87 -11.57
C HIS A 344 10.12 -6.02 -11.42
N LYS A 345 10.70 -5.65 -10.27
CA LYS A 345 12.14 -5.83 -9.97
C LYS A 345 12.41 -7.18 -9.30
N ASP A 346 11.55 -7.59 -8.37
CA ASP A 346 11.76 -8.78 -7.56
C ASP A 346 11.52 -10.09 -8.32
N ILE A 347 10.50 -10.14 -9.19
CA ILE A 347 10.13 -11.40 -9.86
C ILE A 347 11.24 -11.93 -10.78
N GLY A 348 12.14 -11.09 -11.29
CA GLY A 348 13.25 -11.53 -12.15
C GLY A 348 14.29 -12.41 -11.44
N VAL A 349 14.29 -12.45 -10.10
CA VAL A 349 15.24 -13.24 -9.30
C VAL A 349 14.57 -14.45 -8.61
N PHE A 350 13.34 -14.76 -8.95
CA PHE A 350 12.64 -15.91 -8.40
C PHE A 350 13.07 -17.19 -9.12
N ASP A 351 13.36 -18.23 -8.35
CA ASP A 351 13.77 -19.53 -8.87
C ASP A 351 12.62 -20.23 -9.60
N THR A 352 11.37 -19.89 -9.24
CA THR A 352 10.19 -20.51 -9.84
C THR A 352 9.14 -19.47 -10.22
N LEU A 353 8.82 -19.42 -11.50
CA LEU A 353 7.89 -18.46 -12.10
C LEU A 353 7.05 -19.12 -13.19
N PRO A 354 5.75 -18.79 -13.28
CA PRO A 354 4.97 -19.04 -14.49
C PRO A 354 5.58 -18.33 -15.70
N ALA A 355 5.49 -18.95 -16.88
CA ALA A 355 5.87 -18.30 -18.14
C ALA A 355 5.04 -17.01 -18.35
N ASP A 356 5.66 -15.98 -18.92
CA ASP A 356 5.04 -14.68 -19.23
C ASP A 356 4.34 -13.99 -18.05
N LEU A 357 4.73 -14.31 -16.80
CA LEU A 357 4.08 -13.82 -15.59
C LEU A 357 3.88 -12.29 -15.61
N VAL A 358 4.92 -11.53 -15.94
CA VAL A 358 4.86 -10.05 -15.92
C VAL A 358 3.76 -9.52 -16.83
N THR A 359 3.74 -10.02 -18.08
CA THR A 359 2.75 -9.64 -19.08
C THR A 359 1.35 -10.06 -18.67
N CYS A 360 1.20 -11.28 -18.13
CA CYS A 360 -0.07 -11.78 -17.64
C CYS A 360 -0.60 -10.95 -16.46
N LEU A 361 0.25 -10.62 -15.48
CA LEU A 361 -0.13 -9.77 -14.34
C LEU A 361 -0.57 -8.39 -14.81
N ALA A 362 0.20 -7.75 -15.69
CA ALA A 362 -0.14 -6.43 -16.24
C ALA A 362 -1.50 -6.47 -16.96
N ARG A 363 -1.74 -7.48 -17.80
CA ARG A 363 -3.03 -7.65 -18.48
C ARG A 363 -4.17 -7.90 -17.49
N LEU A 364 -3.95 -8.70 -16.45
CA LEU A 364 -4.99 -9.03 -15.47
C LEU A 364 -5.45 -7.81 -14.69
N VAL A 365 -4.54 -6.90 -14.35
CA VAL A 365 -4.82 -5.71 -13.53
C VAL A 365 -5.19 -4.45 -14.34
N ASP A 366 -5.11 -4.50 -15.67
CA ASP A 366 -5.43 -3.34 -16.52
C ASP A 366 -6.94 -3.01 -16.55
N GLY A 367 -7.30 -1.85 -17.12
CA GLY A 367 -8.69 -1.45 -17.30
C GLY A 367 -9.51 -2.49 -18.08
N ILE A 368 -10.72 -2.79 -17.59
CA ILE A 368 -11.67 -3.74 -18.18
C ILE A 368 -12.50 -3.03 -19.24
N ILE A 369 -12.25 -3.28 -20.52
CA ILE A 369 -12.95 -2.55 -21.60
C ILE A 369 -14.25 -3.23 -22.02
N ASP A 370 -15.11 -2.48 -22.70
CA ASP A 370 -16.37 -3.00 -23.24
C ASP A 370 -16.12 -4.14 -24.23
N GLY A 371 -16.92 -5.21 -24.10
CA GLY A 371 -16.81 -6.41 -24.94
C GLY A 371 -15.61 -7.30 -24.66
N GLU A 372 -14.80 -7.01 -23.64
CA GLU A 372 -13.70 -7.88 -23.23
C GLU A 372 -14.22 -9.22 -22.68
N ASP A 373 -13.59 -10.32 -23.11
CA ASP A 373 -13.92 -11.67 -22.70
C ASP A 373 -13.44 -11.95 -21.25
N MET A 374 -14.39 -11.86 -20.32
CA MET A 374 -14.14 -12.05 -18.88
C MET A 374 -13.86 -13.50 -18.52
N GLU A 375 -14.37 -14.47 -19.27
CA GLU A 375 -14.06 -15.89 -19.06
C GLU A 375 -12.62 -16.18 -19.49
N ALA A 376 -12.17 -15.60 -20.61
CA ALA A 376 -10.77 -15.70 -21.01
C ALA A 376 -9.84 -15.07 -19.96
N ARG A 377 -10.22 -13.91 -19.39
CA ARG A 377 -9.47 -13.25 -18.32
C ARG A 377 -9.41 -14.10 -17.05
N TRP A 378 -10.53 -14.68 -16.64
CA TRP A 378 -10.59 -15.62 -15.52
C TRP A 378 -9.73 -16.86 -15.77
N THR A 379 -9.79 -17.46 -16.96
CA THR A 379 -8.98 -18.62 -17.35
C THR A 379 -7.48 -18.34 -17.20
N VAL A 380 -7.02 -17.14 -17.56
CA VAL A 380 -5.62 -16.72 -17.37
C VAL A 380 -5.26 -16.65 -15.88
N LEU A 381 -6.11 -16.01 -15.07
CA LEU A 381 -5.91 -15.92 -13.63
C LEU A 381 -5.88 -17.32 -12.98
N GLU A 382 -6.79 -18.18 -13.40
CA GLU A 382 -6.92 -19.55 -12.94
C GLU A 382 -5.68 -20.39 -13.26
N GLY A 383 -5.18 -20.32 -14.49
CA GLY A 383 -3.96 -20.99 -14.91
C GLY A 383 -2.71 -20.53 -14.14
N LEU A 384 -2.63 -19.24 -13.78
CA LEU A 384 -1.54 -18.74 -12.93
C LEU A 384 -1.61 -19.30 -11.51
N TRP A 385 -2.81 -19.41 -10.92
CA TRP A 385 -2.98 -20.04 -9.61
C TRP A 385 -2.58 -21.52 -9.64
N ASP A 386 -3.05 -22.29 -10.62
CA ASP A 386 -2.70 -23.71 -10.75
C ASP A 386 -1.19 -23.92 -10.91
N THR A 387 -0.53 -23.04 -11.65
CA THR A 387 0.92 -23.06 -11.81
C THR A 387 1.62 -22.76 -10.49
N SER A 388 1.13 -21.80 -9.71
CA SER A 388 1.72 -21.45 -8.41
C SER A 388 1.62 -22.57 -7.36
N GLU A 389 0.61 -23.45 -7.48
CA GLU A 389 0.38 -24.58 -6.56
C GLU A 389 1.13 -25.86 -6.92
N SER A 390 1.35 -26.11 -8.21
CA SER A 390 1.92 -27.36 -8.75
C SER A 390 3.44 -27.36 -8.79
N LEU A 391 4.01 -26.18 -8.96
CA LEU A 391 5.42 -25.91 -8.76
C LEU A 391 5.75 -26.09 -7.27
#